data_AF-A0A1T4WIY5-F1
#
_entry.id   AF-A0A1T4WIY5-F1
#
_cell.length_a   1.000
_cell.length_b   1.000
_cell.length_c   1.000
_cell.angle_alpha   90.00
_cell.angle_beta   90.00
_cell.angle_gamma   90.00
#
_symmetry.space_group_name_H-M   'P 1'
#
loop_
_entity.id
_entity.type
_entity.pdbx_description
1 polymer ?
#
loop_
_entity_poly.entity_id
_entity_poly.type
_entity_poly.pdbx_seq_one_letter_code
_entity_poly.pdbx_strand_id
1 'polypeptide(L)' 'MTEEASQREHPLRDVFNAVRYVVRAGCPWRMLPHDLPPWAIVYQQWQRWIKAGCLEAMAHDLRMLL' A
#
# COMPACT_ATOMS: atom_id res chain seq x y z
N MET A 1 9.55 5.01 -10.93
CA MET A 1 8.26 5.70 -10.69
C MET A 1 8.51 6.83 -9.71
N THR A 2 8.53 8.08 -10.17
CA THR A 2 8.86 9.28 -9.36
C THR A 2 7.77 9.56 -8.33
N GLU A 3 8.13 10.04 -7.13
CA GLU A 3 7.15 10.43 -6.09
C GLU A 3 6.26 11.60 -6.55
N GLU A 4 6.81 12.53 -7.34
CA GLU A 4 6.15 13.76 -7.80
C GLU A 4 5.26 13.58 -9.05
N ALA A 5 4.85 12.36 -9.38
CA ALA A 5 3.91 12.17 -10.47
C ALA A 5 2.59 12.86 -10.12
N SER A 6 2.23 13.92 -10.87
CA SER A 6 1.03 14.76 -10.63
C SER A 6 -0.30 13.99 -10.61
N GLN A 7 -0.31 12.75 -11.11
CA GLN A 7 -1.46 11.84 -11.06
C GLN A 7 -1.70 11.20 -9.68
N ARG A 8 -0.81 11.37 -8.69
CA ARG A 8 -1.02 10.83 -7.34
C ARG A 8 -1.65 11.86 -6.41
N GLU A 9 -2.91 11.64 -6.10
CA GLU A 9 -3.66 12.43 -5.11
C GLU A 9 -3.25 12.10 -3.66
N HIS A 10 -2.69 10.91 -3.41
CA HIS A 10 -2.27 10.45 -2.09
C HIS A 10 -0.80 10.02 -2.05
N PRO A 11 -0.05 10.39 -1.00
CA PRO A 11 1.30 9.88 -0.77
C PRO A 11 1.34 8.35 -0.73
N LEU A 12 2.36 7.74 -1.34
CA LEU A 12 2.51 6.27 -1.34
C LEU A 12 2.66 5.70 0.08
N ARG A 13 3.23 6.50 1.00
CA ARG A 13 3.35 6.14 2.42
C ARG A 13 1.97 5.96 3.06
N ASP A 14 1.02 6.83 2.77
CA ASP A 14 -0.33 6.77 3.35
C ASP A 14 -1.12 5.60 2.77
N VAL A 15 -0.96 5.35 1.47
CA VAL A 15 -1.52 4.17 0.81
C VAL A 15 -0.95 2.89 1.44
N PHE A 16 0.36 2.84 1.69
CA PHE A 16 1.00 1.69 2.34
C PHE A 16 0.55 1.52 3.80
N ASN A 17 0.38 2.62 4.54
CA ASN A 17 -0.18 2.59 5.90
C ASN A 17 -1.60 2.03 5.91
N ALA A 18 -2.43 2.40 4.92
CA ALA A 18 -3.77 1.84 4.77
C ALA A 18 -3.76 0.33 4.47
N VAL A 19 -2.85 -0.14 3.60
CA VAL A 19 -2.66 -1.60 3.39
C VAL A 19 -2.27 -2.29 4.69
N ARG A 20 -1.32 -1.74 5.46
CA ARG A 20 -0.94 -2.30 6.77
C ARG A 20 -2.10 -2.34 7.75
N TYR A 21 -2.94 -1.32 7.76
CA TYR A 21 -4.14 -1.30 8.61
C TYR A 21 -5.06 -2.48 8.26
N VAL A 22 -5.38 -2.67 6.99
CA VAL A 22 -6.24 -3.78 6.52
C VAL A 22 -5.67 -5.14 6.92
N VAL A 23 -4.36 -5.35 6.69
CA VAL A 23 -3.69 -6.61 7.05
C VAL A 23 -3.67 -6.84 8.55
N ARG A 24 -3.44 -5.80 9.35
CA ARG A 24 -3.39 -5.90 10.82
C ARG A 24 -4.79 -6.10 11.43
N ALA A 25 -5.78 -5.38 10.93
CA ALA A 25 -7.14 -5.40 11.45
C ALA A 25 -7.97 -6.58 10.92
N GLY A 26 -7.56 -7.18 9.79
CA GLY A 26 -8.33 -8.24 9.12
C GLY A 26 -9.68 -7.75 8.59
N CYS A 27 -9.84 -6.45 8.35
CA CYS A 27 -11.12 -5.87 7.96
C CYS A 27 -11.34 -5.90 6.44
N PRO A 28 -12.60 -5.95 5.97
CA PRO A 28 -12.91 -5.74 4.56
C PRO A 28 -12.41 -4.36 4.07
N TRP A 29 -11.95 -4.28 2.82
CA TRP A 29 -11.48 -3.03 2.22
C TRP A 29 -12.49 -1.87 2.32
N ARG A 30 -13.79 -2.16 2.18
CA ARG A 30 -14.85 -1.14 2.27
C ARG A 30 -15.07 -0.57 3.68
N MET A 31 -14.45 -1.18 4.69
CA MET A 31 -14.48 -0.69 6.08
C MET A 31 -13.23 0.12 6.44
N LEU A 32 -12.44 0.52 5.43
CA LEU A 32 -11.28 1.35 5.68
C LEU A 32 -11.73 2.69 6.33
N PRO A 33 -11.07 3.11 7.43
CA PRO A 33 -11.32 4.40 8.06
C PRO A 33 -11.20 5.59 7.09
N HIS A 34 -11.97 6.65 7.35
CA HIS A 34 -12.04 7.84 6.48
C HIS A 34 -10.82 8.77 6.58
N ASP A 35 -9.98 8.59 7.60
CA ASP A 35 -8.68 9.27 7.76
C ASP A 35 -7.58 8.68 6.87
N LEU A 36 -7.84 7.54 6.23
CA LEU A 36 -6.95 6.90 5.26
C LEU A 36 -7.43 7.15 3.82
N PRO A 37 -6.53 7.01 2.81
CA PRO A 37 -6.92 7.16 1.41
C PRO A 37 -8.07 6.23 1.02
N PRO A 38 -8.95 6.61 0.07
CA PRO A 38 -10.12 5.82 -0.31
C PRO A 38 -9.77 4.38 -0.68
N TRP A 39 -10.58 3.43 -0.20
CA TRP A 39 -10.29 1.98 -0.34
C TRP A 39 -10.01 1.55 -1.79
N ALA A 40 -10.66 2.18 -2.78
CA ALA A 40 -10.48 1.84 -4.19
C ALA A 40 -9.06 2.17 -4.69
N ILE A 41 -8.52 3.32 -4.26
CA ILE A 41 -7.15 3.76 -4.59
C ILE A 41 -6.14 2.84 -3.91
N VAL A 42 -6.37 2.54 -2.62
CA VAL A 42 -5.50 1.64 -1.84
C VAL A 42 -5.48 0.25 -2.47
N TYR A 43 -6.64 -0.29 -2.80
CA TYR A 43 -6.77 -1.61 -3.43
C TYR A 43 -6.09 -1.66 -4.80
N GLN A 44 -6.30 -0.66 -5.65
CA GLN A 44 -5.68 -0.60 -6.98
C GLN A 44 -4.16 -0.55 -6.87
N GLN A 45 -3.61 0.28 -5.97
CA GLN A 45 -2.17 0.38 -5.78
C GLN A 45 -1.58 -0.89 -5.16
N TRP A 46 -2.28 -1.51 -4.20
CA TRP A 46 -1.90 -2.80 -3.63
C TRP A 46 -1.80 -3.89 -4.69
N GLN A 47 -2.78 -4.00 -5.58
CA GLN A 47 -2.74 -4.93 -6.71
C GLN A 47 -1.55 -4.68 -7.65
N ARG A 48 -1.20 -3.42 -7.92
CA ARG A 48 -0.01 -3.06 -8.71
C ARG A 48 1.28 -3.53 -8.02
N TRP A 49 1.39 -3.36 -6.70
CA TRP A 49 2.56 -3.79 -5.94
C TRP A 49 2.70 -5.32 -5.89
N ILE A 50 1.60 -6.06 -5.72
CA ILE A 50 1.62 -7.52 -5.78
C ILE A 50 2.08 -7.98 -7.16
N LYS A 51 1.50 -7.43 -8.23
CA LYS A 51 1.88 -7.80 -9.60
C LYS A 51 3.36 -7.52 -9.90
N ALA A 52 3.92 -6.48 -9.29
CA ALA A 52 5.32 -6.10 -9.44
C ALA A 52 6.27 -6.84 -8.47
N GLY A 53 5.76 -7.70 -7.58
CA GLY A 53 6.59 -8.42 -6.59
C GLY A 53 7.22 -7.50 -5.54
N CYS A 54 6.67 -6.31 -5.31
CA CYS A 54 7.29 -5.31 -4.44
C CYS A 54 7.35 -5.78 -2.97
N LEU A 55 6.33 -6.49 -2.49
CA LEU A 55 6.27 -6.93 -1.10
C LEU A 55 7.29 -8.05 -0.83
N GLU A 56 7.43 -8.96 -1.79
CA GLU A 56 8.40 -10.05 -1.77
C GLU A 56 9.82 -9.51 -1.80
N ALA A 57 10.08 -8.51 -2.66
CA ALA A 57 11.36 -7.82 -2.75
C ALA A 57 11.70 -7.12 -1.42
N MET A 58 10.79 -6.32 -0.86
CA MET A 58 11.00 -5.67 0.44
C MET A 58 11.28 -6.68 1.57
N ALA A 59 10.55 -7.79 1.60
CA ALA A 59 10.75 -8.82 2.61
C ALA A 59 12.08 -9.57 2.42
N HIS A 60 12.51 -9.75 1.17
CA HIS A 60 13.82 -10.31 0.86
C HIS A 60 14.94 -9.37 1.30
N ASP A 61 14.86 -8.08 0.94
CA ASP A 61 15.85 -7.08 1.31
C ASP A 61 15.98 -6.95 2.83
N LEU A 62 14.87 -6.96 3.57
CA LEU A 62 14.89 -6.93 5.03
C LEU A 62 15.59 -8.17 5.62
N ARG A 63 15.36 -9.36 5.05
CA ARG A 63 16.05 -10.60 5.50
C ARG A 63 17.54 -10.60 5.19
N MET A 64 17.99 -9.86 4.17
CA MET A 64 19.40 -9.73 3.85
C MET A 64 20.14 -8.78 4.80
N LEU A 65 19.42 -7.89 5.49
CA LEU A 65 19.96 -6.90 6.42
C LEU A 65 19.97 -7.36 7.89
N LEU A 66 19.18 -8.37 8.24
CA LEU A 66 19.07 -8.96 9.59
C LEU A 66 19.92 -10.22 9.69
#